data_AF-A0A2P4X0I4-F1
#
_entry.id   AF-A0A2P4X0I4-F1
#
_cell.length_a   1.000
_cell.length_b   1.000
_cell.length_c   1.000
_cell.angle_alpha   90.00
_cell.angle_beta   90.00
_cell.angle_gamma   90.00
#
_symmetry.space_group_name_H-M   'P 1'
#
loop_
_entity.id
_entity.type
_entity.pdbx_description
1 polymer ?
#
loop_
_entity_poly.entity_id
_entity_poly.type
_entity_poly.pdbx_seq_one_letter_code
_entity_poly.pdbx_strand_id
1 'polypeptide(L)'
;MGVSRVVNTAVREEPASTQAVEQQVAPAPLIILDWDDTILPNTHLAKLGFSSEDEAFEVPDHCVPLLEELAKEVEHFLTACLKIGTCCIVTNGLFGWVERSCQRFLPNVVPLLEQMTVISARSNFESVYPDRPIEWKIAVYRDLLAKQGFLQAPPVETHGVYVQQQERLPQQVIALGDSQVDRCAIQYVARRTPNTQLKSIKLLDNPSITQLQKQLNLLGVFLVQLSGHDEALDLELSNEMLQ
;
A
#
# COMPACT_ATOMS: atom_id res chain seq x y z
N MET A 1 -1.17 50.79 72.41
CA MET A 1 -0.22 49.70 72.14
C MET A 1 -0.94 48.62 71.34
N GLY A 2 -0.83 48.67 70.01
CA GLY A 2 -1.47 47.73 69.11
C GLY A 2 -0.55 46.55 68.84
N VAL A 3 -1.07 45.33 69.01
CA VAL A 3 -0.36 44.08 68.68
C VAL A 3 -0.99 43.51 67.41
N SER A 4 -0.16 43.42 66.38
CA SER A 4 -0.44 42.85 65.06
C SER A 4 -0.84 41.37 65.14
N ARG A 5 -1.85 40.98 64.36
CA ARG A 5 -2.06 39.59 63.93
C ARG A 5 -1.94 39.52 62.42
N VAL A 6 -0.81 38.97 61.97
CA VAL A 6 -0.55 38.56 60.59
C VAL A 6 -1.21 37.19 60.41
N VAL A 7 -2.16 37.07 59.47
CA VAL A 7 -2.63 35.76 58.98
C VAL A 7 -1.97 35.58 57.62
N ASN A 8 -0.97 34.70 57.58
CA ASN A 8 -0.27 34.30 56.37
C ASN A 8 -1.08 33.17 55.71
N THR A 9 -1.90 33.48 54.70
CA THR A 9 -2.45 32.48 53.78
C THR A 9 -1.40 32.17 52.73
N ALA A 10 -0.62 31.11 52.96
CA ALA A 10 0.23 30.53 51.93
C ALA A 10 -0.66 29.74 50.96
N VAL A 11 -0.96 30.33 49.80
CA VAL A 11 -1.46 29.59 48.63
C VAL A 11 -0.28 28.80 48.09
N ARG A 12 -0.33 27.48 48.19
CA ARG A 12 0.58 26.60 47.45
C ARG A 12 0.10 26.57 46.01
N GLU A 13 0.80 27.25 45.12
CA GLU A 13 0.70 27.00 43.69
C GLU A 13 1.32 25.63 43.40
N GLU A 14 0.49 24.68 42.97
CA GLU A 14 0.99 23.46 42.34
C GLU A 14 1.53 23.83 40.95
N PRO A 15 2.73 23.38 40.55
CA PRO A 15 3.19 23.60 39.20
C PRO A 15 2.32 22.78 38.26
N ALA A 16 1.58 23.47 37.40
CA ALA A 16 0.88 22.87 36.28
C ALA A 16 1.90 22.08 35.45
N SER A 17 1.86 20.75 35.58
CA SER A 17 2.58 19.85 34.70
C SER A 17 2.00 20.01 33.30
N THR A 18 2.62 20.88 32.50
CA THR A 18 2.37 20.95 31.07
C THR A 18 2.99 19.70 30.46
N GLN A 19 2.29 18.58 30.55
CA GLN A 19 2.57 17.44 29.69
C GLN A 19 2.22 17.90 28.29
N ALA A 20 3.24 18.34 27.54
CA ALA A 20 3.15 18.40 26.10
C ALA A 20 2.74 17.00 25.65
N VAL A 21 1.50 16.85 25.22
CA VAL A 21 1.05 15.66 24.51
C VAL A 21 1.87 15.65 23.23
N GLU A 22 3.00 14.94 23.24
CA GLU A 22 3.66 14.54 22.01
C GLU A 22 2.61 13.75 21.23
N GLN A 23 1.98 14.41 20.25
CA GLN A 23 1.14 13.71 19.29
C GLN A 23 2.06 12.71 18.60
N GLN A 24 1.97 11.44 18.99
CA GLN A 24 2.62 10.37 18.25
C GLN A 24 2.02 10.40 16.85
N VAL A 25 2.78 10.95 15.90
CA VAL A 25 2.44 10.94 14.49
C VAL A 25 2.33 9.47 14.10
N ALA A 26 1.15 9.05 13.63
CA ALA A 26 0.95 7.68 13.17
C ALA A 26 2.00 7.35 12.10
N PRO A 27 2.60 6.14 12.13
CA PRO A 27 3.59 5.76 11.14
C PRO A 27 2.99 5.83 9.73
N ALA A 28 3.78 6.31 8.77
CA ALA A 28 3.36 6.37 7.38
C ALA A 28 2.94 4.96 6.89
N PRO A 29 1.85 4.83 6.10
CA PRO A 29 1.38 3.55 5.62
C PRO A 29 2.40 2.84 4.73
N LEU A 30 2.33 1.51 4.77
CA LEU A 30 2.86 0.65 3.70
C LEU A 30 1.80 0.54 2.60
N ILE A 31 2.16 0.91 1.38
CA ILE A 31 1.29 0.82 0.21
C ILE A 31 1.77 -0.33 -0.66
N ILE A 32 0.91 -1.31 -0.87
CA ILE A 32 1.16 -2.48 -1.70
C ILE A 32 0.33 -2.34 -2.97
N LEU A 33 1.00 -2.37 -4.12
CA LEU A 33 0.42 -2.22 -5.43
C LEU A 33 0.63 -3.51 -6.20
N ASP A 34 -0.42 -4.11 -6.73
CA ASP A 34 -0.26 -5.03 -7.85
C ASP A 34 0.09 -4.25 -9.14
N TRP A 35 0.57 -4.95 -10.17
CA TRP A 35 1.00 -4.36 -11.43
C TRP A 35 0.04 -4.62 -12.59
N ASP A 36 -0.21 -5.90 -12.88
CA ASP A 36 -0.98 -6.35 -14.03
C ASP A 36 -2.46 -6.05 -13.82
N ASP A 37 -3.09 -5.36 -14.77
CA ASP A 37 -4.48 -4.86 -14.71
C ASP A 37 -4.80 -3.91 -13.52
N THR A 38 -3.81 -3.61 -12.69
CA THR A 38 -3.87 -2.66 -11.56
C THR A 38 -3.20 -1.32 -11.89
N ILE A 39 -2.05 -1.35 -12.55
CA ILE A 39 -1.27 -0.17 -12.98
C ILE A 39 -1.04 -0.20 -14.49
N LEU A 40 -0.72 -1.37 -15.04
CA LEU A 40 -0.60 -1.62 -16.47
C LEU A 40 -1.84 -2.38 -16.95
N PRO A 41 -2.53 -1.98 -18.03
CA PRO A 41 -3.73 -2.67 -18.52
C PRO A 41 -3.35 -3.93 -19.32
N ASN A 42 -2.66 -4.86 -18.67
CA ASN A 42 -1.98 -6.00 -19.28
C ASN A 42 -2.94 -6.89 -20.08
N THR A 43 -4.12 -7.23 -19.54
CA THR A 43 -5.11 -8.03 -20.28
C THR A 43 -5.70 -7.25 -21.45
N HIS A 44 -5.83 -5.93 -21.35
CA HIS A 44 -6.25 -5.13 -22.49
C HIS A 44 -5.19 -5.08 -23.60
N LEU A 45 -3.91 -4.92 -23.23
CA LEU A 45 -2.79 -4.99 -24.19
C LEU A 45 -2.76 -6.36 -24.88
N ALA A 46 -2.99 -7.45 -24.15
CA ALA A 46 -3.09 -8.78 -24.74
C ALA A 46 -4.22 -8.89 -25.76
N LYS A 47 -5.39 -8.29 -25.50
CA LYS A 47 -6.50 -8.22 -26.48
C LYS A 47 -6.15 -7.41 -27.74
N LEU A 48 -5.22 -6.46 -27.63
CA LEU A 48 -4.71 -5.70 -28.77
C LEU A 48 -3.60 -6.45 -29.55
N GLY A 49 -3.13 -7.59 -29.05
CA GLY A 49 -2.13 -8.44 -29.70
C GLY A 49 -0.80 -8.56 -28.96
N PHE A 50 -0.65 -7.96 -27.78
CA PHE A 50 0.56 -8.10 -26.97
C PHE A 50 0.60 -9.46 -26.26
N SER A 51 1.21 -10.46 -26.89
CA SER A 51 1.22 -11.84 -26.37
C SER A 51 2.50 -12.22 -25.62
N SER A 52 3.64 -11.65 -26.02
CA SER A 52 4.96 -11.90 -25.42
C SER A 52 5.88 -10.70 -25.59
N GLU A 53 6.87 -10.57 -24.69
CA GLU A 53 7.93 -9.57 -24.80
C GLU A 53 8.85 -9.81 -26.00
N ASP A 54 8.98 -11.06 -26.44
CA ASP A 54 9.84 -11.48 -27.56
C ASP A 54 9.22 -11.21 -28.93
N GLU A 55 7.92 -10.91 -28.97
CA GLU A 55 7.18 -10.67 -30.20
C GLU A 55 7.08 -9.17 -30.50
N ALA A 56 7.21 -8.84 -31.79
CA ALA A 56 6.97 -7.47 -32.25
C ALA A 56 5.50 -7.12 -31.98
N PHE A 57 5.29 -6.04 -31.25
CA PHE A 57 3.95 -5.51 -30.96
C PHE A 57 4.00 -3.99 -31.00
N GLU A 58 3.14 -3.42 -31.82
CA GLU A 58 2.91 -1.99 -31.93
C GLU A 58 1.54 -1.67 -31.36
N VAL A 59 1.46 -0.64 -30.53
CA VAL A 59 0.19 -0.16 -29.99
C VAL A 59 -0.62 0.42 -31.15
N PRO A 60 -1.87 -0.03 -31.39
CA PRO A 60 -2.70 0.52 -32.45
C PRO A 60 -2.84 2.05 -32.35
N ASP A 61 -2.80 2.76 -33.47
CA ASP A 61 -2.78 4.24 -33.52
C ASP A 61 -3.87 4.92 -32.66
N HIS A 62 -5.07 4.33 -32.64
CA HIS A 62 -6.20 4.85 -31.86
C HIS A 62 -6.05 4.64 -30.34
N CYS A 63 -5.20 3.70 -29.91
CA CYS A 63 -4.89 3.43 -28.51
C CYS A 63 -3.72 4.26 -27.99
N VAL A 64 -2.80 4.73 -28.85
CA VAL A 64 -1.64 5.54 -28.47
C VAL A 64 -2.03 6.74 -27.57
N PRO A 65 -2.97 7.63 -27.95
CA PRO A 65 -3.32 8.77 -27.10
C PRO A 65 -3.97 8.33 -25.77
N LEU A 66 -4.71 7.22 -25.75
CA LEU A 66 -5.30 6.69 -24.51
C LEU A 66 -4.21 6.18 -23.56
N LEU A 67 -3.17 5.53 -24.11
CA LEU A 67 -2.05 5.03 -23.32
C LEU A 67 -1.18 6.17 -22.79
N GLU A 68 -0.97 7.23 -23.57
CA GLU A 68 -0.26 8.45 -23.11
C GLU A 68 -1.01 9.15 -21.96
N GLU A 69 -2.33 9.27 -22.04
CA GLU A 69 -3.14 9.83 -20.95
C GLU A 69 -3.15 8.92 -19.72
N LEU A 70 -3.23 7.60 -19.91
CA LEU A 70 -3.06 6.65 -18.81
C LEU A 70 -1.69 6.81 -18.16
N ALA A 71 -0.63 6.95 -18.94
CA ALA A 71 0.73 7.08 -18.43
C ALA A 71 0.87 8.31 -17.51
N LYS A 72 0.28 9.45 -17.88
CA LYS A 72 0.21 10.65 -17.02
C LYS A 72 -0.57 10.37 -15.73
N GLU A 73 -1.71 9.70 -15.83
CA GLU A 73 -2.53 9.38 -14.66
C GLU A 73 -1.81 8.43 -13.69
N VAL A 74 -1.12 7.40 -14.21
CA VAL A 74 -0.30 6.49 -13.41
C VAL A 74 0.81 7.28 -12.69
N GLU A 75 1.51 8.18 -13.40
CA GLU A 75 2.55 9.01 -12.77
C GLU A 75 1.99 9.88 -11.64
N HIS A 76 0.85 10.52 -11.85
CA HIS A 76 0.17 11.31 -10.81
C HIS A 76 -0.22 10.45 -9.60
N PHE A 77 -0.85 9.30 -9.86
CA PHE A 77 -1.31 8.39 -8.81
C PHE A 77 -0.14 7.84 -7.98
N LEU A 78 0.90 7.31 -8.63
CA LEU A 78 2.08 6.76 -7.95
C LEU A 78 2.86 7.83 -7.20
N THR A 79 2.95 9.05 -7.75
CA THR A 79 3.53 10.20 -7.04
C THR A 79 2.72 10.54 -5.78
N ALA A 80 1.40 10.44 -5.82
CA ALA A 80 0.56 10.64 -4.65
C ALA A 80 0.79 9.54 -3.59
N CYS A 81 0.91 8.28 -4.00
CA CYS A 81 1.26 7.17 -3.10
C CYS A 81 2.62 7.40 -2.41
N LEU A 82 3.65 7.76 -3.16
CA LEU A 82 5.00 8.03 -2.61
C LEU A 82 5.03 9.19 -1.61
N LYS A 83 4.13 10.18 -1.75
CA LYS A 83 4.02 11.31 -0.81
C LYS A 83 3.44 10.91 0.54
N ILE A 84 2.61 9.88 0.59
CA ILE A 84 1.90 9.49 1.82
C ILE A 84 2.53 8.29 2.52
N GLY A 85 3.29 7.44 1.82
CA GLY A 85 3.77 6.19 2.39
C GLY A 85 4.87 5.48 1.61
N THR A 86 5.36 4.39 2.18
CA THR A 86 6.34 3.52 1.52
C THR A 86 5.62 2.65 0.50
N CYS A 87 6.05 2.67 -0.75
CA CYS A 87 5.39 1.93 -1.83
C CYS A 87 6.15 0.65 -2.21
N CYS A 88 5.41 -0.43 -2.39
CA CYS A 88 5.91 -1.73 -2.83
C CYS A 88 5.02 -2.28 -3.96
N ILE A 89 5.63 -2.67 -5.07
CA ILE A 89 4.95 -3.37 -6.16
C ILE A 89 5.14 -4.87 -5.96
N VAL A 90 4.04 -5.63 -5.94
CA VAL A 90 4.06 -7.10 -5.82
C VAL A 90 3.27 -7.71 -6.97
N THR A 91 3.95 -8.33 -7.92
CA THR A 91 3.35 -8.93 -9.12
C THR A 91 3.54 -10.46 -9.16
N ASN A 92 2.62 -11.16 -9.82
CA ASN A 92 2.79 -12.56 -10.22
C ASN A 92 3.46 -12.71 -11.61
N GLY A 93 3.82 -11.61 -12.26
CA GLY A 93 4.73 -11.59 -13.41
C GLY A 93 6.14 -12.02 -13.02
N LEU A 94 6.94 -12.39 -14.01
CA LEU A 94 8.33 -12.82 -13.82
C LEU A 94 9.24 -11.64 -13.44
N PHE A 95 10.42 -11.94 -12.90
CA PHE A 95 11.41 -10.93 -12.53
C PHE A 95 11.77 -10.04 -13.73
N GLY A 96 11.83 -8.73 -13.49
CA GLY A 96 12.09 -7.71 -14.51
C GLY A 96 10.87 -7.36 -15.38
N TRP A 97 9.73 -8.03 -15.22
CA TRP A 97 8.51 -7.76 -15.99
C TRP A 97 8.01 -6.33 -15.79
N VAL A 98 7.96 -5.86 -14.54
CA VAL A 98 7.48 -4.51 -14.19
C VAL A 98 8.32 -3.45 -14.88
N GLU A 99 9.64 -3.58 -14.81
CA GLU A 99 10.59 -2.61 -15.36
C GLU A 99 10.51 -2.56 -16.89
N ARG A 100 10.52 -3.73 -17.55
CA ARG A 100 10.46 -3.82 -19.02
C ARG A 100 9.11 -3.34 -19.57
N SER A 101 8.00 -3.75 -18.95
CA SER A 101 6.67 -3.31 -19.34
C SER A 101 6.43 -1.82 -19.07
N CYS A 102 6.95 -1.30 -17.94
CA CYS A 102 6.94 0.13 -17.65
C CYS A 102 7.73 0.93 -18.70
N GLN A 103 8.94 0.50 -19.04
CA GLN A 103 9.75 1.19 -20.06
C GLN A 103 9.03 1.23 -21.42
N ARG A 104 8.30 0.18 -21.75
CA ARG A 104 7.59 0.05 -23.03
C ARG A 104 6.29 0.85 -23.09
N PHE A 105 5.49 0.83 -22.03
CA PHE A 105 4.11 1.32 -22.06
C PHE A 105 3.85 2.55 -21.17
N LEU A 106 4.69 2.78 -20.16
CA LEU A 106 4.56 3.85 -19.16
C LEU A 106 5.92 4.53 -18.91
N PRO A 107 6.60 5.08 -19.93
CA PRO A 107 8.00 5.49 -19.82
C PRO A 107 8.24 6.64 -18.81
N ASN A 108 7.26 7.50 -18.58
CA ASN A 108 7.29 8.57 -17.57
C ASN A 108 7.26 8.03 -16.13
N VAL A 109 6.84 6.79 -15.92
CA VAL A 109 6.76 6.14 -14.60
C VAL A 109 8.09 5.49 -14.20
N VAL A 110 8.99 5.23 -15.14
CA VAL A 110 10.29 4.56 -14.89
C VAL A 110 11.08 5.21 -13.73
N PRO A 111 11.21 6.56 -13.64
CA PRO A 111 11.93 7.19 -12.52
C PRO A 111 11.26 7.00 -11.15
N LEU A 112 9.95 6.73 -11.12
CA LEU A 112 9.24 6.47 -9.87
C LEU A 112 9.50 5.05 -9.36
N LEU A 113 9.76 4.09 -10.25
CA LEU A 113 10.07 2.71 -9.85
C LEU A 113 11.33 2.62 -8.97
N GLU A 114 12.29 3.52 -9.17
CA GLU A 114 13.52 3.60 -8.35
C GLU A 114 13.25 3.95 -6.88
N GLN A 115 12.09 4.55 -6.60
CA GLN A 115 11.65 4.93 -5.26
C GLN A 115 10.77 3.85 -4.60
N MET A 116 10.51 2.75 -5.31
CA MET A 116 9.63 1.67 -4.87
C MET A 116 10.40 0.36 -4.75
N THR A 117 9.92 -0.53 -3.88
CA THR A 117 10.40 -1.91 -3.89
C THR A 117 9.58 -2.72 -4.87
N VAL A 118 10.20 -3.31 -5.89
CA VAL A 118 9.53 -4.20 -6.86
C VAL A 118 9.82 -5.66 -6.52
N ILE A 119 8.77 -6.48 -6.39
CA ILE A 119 8.88 -7.89 -6.02
C ILE A 119 8.06 -8.76 -6.97
N SER A 120 8.74 -9.69 -7.66
CA SER A 120 8.08 -10.78 -8.37
C SER A 120 7.78 -11.92 -7.39
N ALA A 121 6.52 -12.06 -6.99
CA ALA A 121 6.08 -13.14 -6.13
C ALA A 121 6.28 -14.50 -6.81
N ARG A 122 5.93 -14.59 -8.10
CA ARG A 122 6.12 -15.80 -8.91
C ARG A 122 7.58 -16.24 -8.93
N SER A 123 8.50 -15.36 -9.31
CA SER A 123 9.91 -15.76 -9.43
C SER A 123 10.52 -16.20 -8.10
N ASN A 124 10.05 -15.62 -6.99
CA ASN A 124 10.54 -15.97 -5.66
C ASN A 124 9.97 -17.30 -5.13
N PHE A 125 8.74 -17.67 -5.51
CA PHE A 125 8.00 -18.72 -4.80
C PHE A 125 7.35 -19.79 -5.69
N GLU A 126 7.40 -19.70 -7.02
CA GLU A 126 6.84 -20.72 -7.93
C GLU A 126 7.49 -22.09 -7.74
N SER A 127 8.81 -22.14 -7.49
CA SER A 127 9.52 -23.39 -7.21
C SER A 127 9.07 -24.08 -5.92
N VAL A 128 8.59 -23.32 -4.94
CA VAL A 128 8.12 -23.82 -3.63
C VAL A 128 6.63 -24.15 -3.67
N TYR A 129 5.84 -23.35 -4.40
CA TYR A 129 4.40 -23.52 -4.54
C TYR A 129 3.99 -23.58 -6.03
N PRO A 130 4.28 -24.67 -6.76
CA PRO A 130 3.95 -24.77 -8.18
C PRO A 130 2.47 -24.55 -8.44
N ASP A 131 2.14 -23.77 -9.49
CA ASP A 131 0.78 -23.47 -9.95
C ASP A 131 -0.15 -22.86 -8.88
N ARG A 132 0.42 -22.20 -7.86
CA ARG A 132 -0.33 -21.61 -6.75
C ARG A 132 -0.05 -20.11 -6.63
N PRO A 133 -0.57 -19.28 -7.54
CA PRO A 133 -0.30 -17.84 -7.58
C PRO A 133 -0.68 -17.07 -6.32
N ILE A 134 -1.69 -17.55 -5.59
CA ILE A 134 -2.07 -16.96 -4.29
C ILE A 134 -1.02 -17.22 -3.20
N GLU A 135 -0.42 -18.41 -3.18
CA GLU A 135 0.60 -18.76 -2.18
C GLU A 135 1.87 -17.94 -2.39
N TRP A 136 2.20 -17.60 -3.63
CA TRP A 136 3.33 -16.71 -3.94
C TRP A 136 3.16 -15.33 -3.30
N LYS A 137 1.98 -14.72 -3.48
CA LYS A 137 1.69 -13.41 -2.88
C LYS A 137 1.56 -13.49 -1.36
N ILE A 138 0.95 -14.55 -0.81
CA ILE A 138 0.92 -14.78 0.65
C ILE A 138 2.35 -14.80 1.22
N ALA A 139 3.27 -15.52 0.59
CA ALA A 139 4.65 -15.61 1.04
C ALA A 139 5.36 -14.25 1.00
N VAL A 140 5.24 -13.50 -0.12
CA VAL A 140 5.79 -12.14 -0.22
C VAL A 140 5.22 -11.21 0.84
N TYR A 141 3.90 -11.19 1.03
CA TYR A 141 3.26 -10.28 1.99
C TYR A 141 3.68 -10.59 3.43
N ARG A 142 3.85 -11.87 3.79
CA ARG A 142 4.38 -12.25 5.11
C ARG A 142 5.79 -11.71 5.31
N ASP A 143 6.67 -11.88 4.34
CA ASP A 143 8.05 -11.39 4.40
C ASP A 143 8.10 -9.86 4.44
N LEU A 144 7.24 -9.19 3.67
CA LEU A 144 7.16 -7.73 3.61
C LEU A 144 6.75 -7.14 4.96
N LEU A 145 5.65 -7.63 5.54
CA LEU A 145 5.15 -7.19 6.84
C LEU A 145 6.17 -7.50 7.95
N ALA A 146 6.83 -8.67 7.90
CA ALA A 146 7.91 -9.02 8.82
C ALA A 146 9.07 -8.01 8.77
N LYS A 147 9.57 -7.70 7.57
CA LYS A 147 10.67 -6.75 7.34
C LYS A 147 10.33 -5.33 7.77
N GLN A 148 9.05 -4.94 7.65
CA GLN A 148 8.55 -3.65 8.10
C GLN A 148 8.23 -3.61 9.62
N GLY A 149 8.54 -4.68 10.35
CA GLY A 149 8.40 -4.73 11.81
C GLY A 149 6.98 -4.95 12.32
N PHE A 150 6.06 -5.41 11.46
CA PHE A 150 4.68 -5.73 11.84
C PHE A 150 4.60 -7.02 12.67
N LEU A 151 5.54 -7.95 12.46
CA LEU A 151 5.63 -9.15 13.28
C LEU A 151 6.37 -8.81 14.58
N GLN A 152 5.72 -9.08 15.72
CA GLN A 152 6.39 -8.98 17.00
C GLN A 152 7.49 -10.05 17.11
N ALA A 153 8.63 -9.68 17.69
CA ALA A 153 9.51 -10.67 18.28
C ALA A 153 8.74 -11.39 19.41
N PRO A 154 8.91 -12.72 19.59
CA PRO A 154 8.31 -13.40 20.72
C PRO A 154 8.71 -12.71 22.03
N PRO A 155 7.82 -12.65 23.05
CA PRO A 155 8.16 -12.05 24.33
C PRO A 155 9.45 -12.69 24.85
N VAL A 156 10.48 -11.89 25.06
CA VAL A 156 11.73 -12.36 25.65
C VAL A 156 11.46 -12.56 27.14
N GLU A 157 11.37 -13.81 27.58
CA GLU A 157 11.33 -14.16 29.01
C GLU A 157 12.67 -13.76 29.64
N THR A 158 12.73 -12.55 30.19
CA THR A 158 13.83 -12.11 31.04
C THR A 158 13.37 -12.23 32.50
N HIS A 159 13.74 -13.34 33.13
CA HIS A 159 13.77 -13.51 34.60
C HIS A 159 12.52 -13.02 35.37
N GLY A 160 11.31 -13.45 34.96
CA GLY A 160 10.10 -13.26 35.76
C GLY A 160 9.53 -11.85 35.79
N VAL A 161 10.04 -10.92 34.97
CA VAL A 161 9.46 -9.59 34.78
C VAL A 161 8.71 -9.59 33.45
N TYR A 162 7.37 -9.57 33.50
CA TYR A 162 6.57 -9.24 32.32
C TYR A 162 6.83 -7.78 31.97
N VAL A 163 7.69 -7.52 30.99
CA VAL A 163 7.77 -6.21 30.37
C VAL A 163 6.43 -6.02 29.66
N GLN A 164 5.59 -5.09 30.14
CA GLN A 164 4.42 -4.65 29.40
C GLN A 164 4.91 -4.24 28.01
N GLN A 165 4.52 -5.00 26.99
CA GLN A 165 4.76 -4.58 25.62
C GLN A 165 4.08 -3.23 25.47
N GLN A 166 4.86 -2.18 25.17
CA GLN A 166 4.28 -0.88 24.81
C GLN A 166 3.23 -1.13 23.73
N GLU A 167 2.00 -0.65 23.97
CA GLU A 167 0.95 -0.66 22.97
C GLU A 167 1.47 0.12 21.74
N ARG A 168 1.88 -0.62 20.72
CA ARG A 168 2.29 -0.03 19.45
C ARG A 168 1.03 0.44 18.74
N LEU A 169 1.07 1.67 18.23
CA LEU A 169 0.03 2.17 17.36
C LEU A 169 -0.18 1.19 16.18
N PRO A 170 -1.43 0.96 15.75
CA PRO A 170 -1.70 0.15 14.58
C PRO A 170 -0.89 0.63 13.37
N GLN A 171 -0.22 -0.29 12.70
CA GLN A 171 0.51 0.00 11.47
C GLN A 171 -0.43 -0.20 10.29
N GLN A 172 -0.47 0.80 9.41
CA GLN A 172 -1.42 0.85 8.30
C GLN A 172 -0.84 0.17 7.05
N VAL A 173 -1.66 -0.67 6.41
CA VAL A 173 -1.37 -1.26 5.11
C VAL A 173 -2.49 -0.88 4.15
N ILE A 174 -2.15 -0.24 3.03
CA ILE A 174 -3.08 0.04 1.93
C ILE A 174 -2.70 -0.89 0.79
N ALA A 175 -3.58 -1.81 0.41
CA ALA A 175 -3.32 -2.78 -0.64
C ALA A 175 -4.30 -2.59 -1.79
N LEU A 176 -3.77 -2.43 -3.01
CA LEU A 176 -4.53 -2.20 -4.23
C LEU A 176 -4.20 -3.30 -5.23
N GLY A 177 -5.22 -3.94 -5.78
CA GLY A 177 -5.06 -4.97 -6.81
C GLY A 177 -6.35 -5.23 -7.56
N ASP A 178 -6.24 -5.65 -8.80
CA ASP A 178 -7.36 -5.93 -9.69
C ASP A 178 -7.95 -7.32 -9.47
N SER A 179 -7.27 -8.25 -8.80
CA SER A 179 -7.67 -9.66 -8.77
C SER A 179 -8.12 -10.13 -7.37
N GLN A 180 -8.94 -11.19 -7.35
CA GLN A 180 -9.30 -11.83 -6.08
C GLN A 180 -8.08 -12.49 -5.40
N VAL A 181 -7.04 -12.83 -6.17
CA VAL A 181 -5.78 -13.37 -5.64
C VAL A 181 -5.13 -12.34 -4.72
N ASP A 182 -5.07 -11.08 -5.14
CA ASP A 182 -4.48 -9.99 -4.36
C ASP A 182 -5.22 -9.76 -3.05
N ARG A 183 -6.54 -9.55 -3.17
CA ARG A 183 -7.42 -9.30 -2.03
C ARG A 183 -7.36 -10.45 -1.02
N CYS A 184 -7.51 -11.69 -1.47
CA CYS A 184 -7.47 -12.85 -0.57
C CYS A 184 -6.10 -13.03 0.09
N ALA A 185 -5.01 -12.87 -0.65
CA ALA A 185 -3.66 -13.05 -0.12
C ALA A 185 -3.34 -12.02 0.96
N ILE A 186 -3.60 -10.73 0.73
CA ILE A 186 -3.29 -9.71 1.74
C ILE A 186 -4.20 -9.81 2.97
N GLN A 187 -5.49 -10.11 2.77
CA GLN A 187 -6.41 -10.34 3.89
C GLN A 187 -5.99 -11.55 4.73
N TYR A 188 -5.54 -12.63 4.09
CA TYR A 188 -5.07 -13.82 4.79
C TYR A 188 -3.91 -13.50 5.73
N VAL A 189 -2.95 -12.69 5.26
CA VAL A 189 -1.76 -12.31 6.02
C VAL A 189 -2.09 -11.26 7.09
N ALA A 190 -2.82 -10.21 6.76
CA ALA A 190 -3.15 -9.15 7.70
C ALA A 190 -3.97 -9.66 8.90
N ARG A 191 -4.94 -10.57 8.68
CA ARG A 191 -5.71 -11.20 9.76
C ARG A 191 -4.85 -12.02 10.74
N ARG A 192 -3.63 -12.38 10.33
CA ARG A 192 -2.66 -13.15 11.13
C ARG A 192 -1.49 -12.30 11.63
N THR A 193 -1.55 -10.99 11.38
CA THR A 193 -0.50 -10.04 11.76
C THR A 193 -1.11 -9.05 12.75
N PRO A 194 -0.85 -9.20 14.07
CA PRO A 194 -1.38 -8.30 15.09
C PRO A 194 -1.05 -6.83 14.79
N ASN A 195 -1.88 -5.91 15.27
CA ASN A 195 -1.69 -4.45 15.11
C ASN A 195 -1.58 -3.98 13.65
N THR A 196 -2.19 -4.70 12.70
CA THR A 196 -2.27 -4.30 11.28
C THR A 196 -3.64 -3.70 10.96
N GLN A 197 -3.68 -2.44 10.54
CA GLN A 197 -4.88 -1.81 9.98
C GLN A 197 -4.84 -1.94 8.46
N LEU A 198 -5.51 -2.96 7.92
CA LEU A 198 -5.58 -3.21 6.49
C LEU A 198 -6.70 -2.39 5.83
N LYS A 199 -6.37 -1.70 4.76
CA LYS A 199 -7.30 -1.11 3.78
C LYS A 199 -7.05 -1.80 2.45
N SER A 200 -7.91 -2.76 2.13
CA SER A 200 -7.87 -3.53 0.89
C SER A 200 -8.84 -2.91 -0.11
N ILE A 201 -8.36 -2.58 -1.31
CA ILE A 201 -9.15 -1.99 -2.37
C ILE A 201 -9.00 -2.87 -3.61
N LYS A 202 -10.08 -3.57 -3.94
CA LYS A 202 -10.19 -4.40 -5.12
C LYS A 202 -10.65 -3.56 -6.31
N LEU A 203 -9.83 -3.47 -7.34
CA LEU A 203 -10.14 -2.76 -8.57
C LEU A 203 -10.91 -3.65 -9.55
N LEU A 204 -11.34 -3.07 -10.68
CA LEU A 204 -12.04 -3.83 -11.71
C LEU A 204 -11.13 -4.89 -12.32
N ASP A 205 -11.66 -6.11 -12.52
CA ASP A 205 -10.93 -7.15 -13.23
C ASP A 205 -10.77 -6.77 -14.72
N ASN A 206 -9.57 -6.94 -15.27
CA ASN A 206 -9.27 -6.77 -16.70
C ASN A 206 -9.78 -5.45 -17.31
N PRO A 207 -9.46 -4.27 -16.72
CA PRO A 207 -10.02 -2.99 -17.15
C PRO A 207 -9.53 -2.64 -18.56
N SER A 208 -10.35 -1.91 -19.30
CA SER A 208 -9.86 -1.15 -20.46
C SER A 208 -8.91 -0.03 -20.02
N ILE A 209 -8.11 0.51 -20.96
CA ILE A 209 -7.22 1.66 -20.70
C ILE A 209 -7.99 2.81 -20.04
N THR A 210 -9.19 3.14 -20.53
CA THR A 210 -10.03 4.21 -19.99
C THR A 210 -10.60 3.89 -18.61
N GLN A 211 -11.02 2.65 -18.35
CA GLN A 211 -11.47 2.24 -17.01
C GLN A 211 -10.32 2.34 -16.01
N LEU A 212 -9.13 1.88 -16.39
CA LEU A 212 -7.93 1.96 -15.57
C LEU A 212 -7.55 3.42 -15.25
N GLN A 213 -7.60 4.30 -16.25
CA GLN A 213 -7.38 5.73 -16.02
C GLN A 213 -8.39 6.30 -15.02
N LYS A 214 -9.70 6.04 -15.22
CA LYS A 214 -10.76 6.55 -14.34
C LYS A 214 -10.63 6.05 -12.90
N GLN A 215 -10.32 4.76 -12.70
CA GLN A 215 -10.18 4.21 -11.35
C GLN A 215 -8.94 4.77 -10.64
N LEU A 216 -7.81 4.94 -11.34
CA LEU A 216 -6.61 5.53 -10.73
C LEU A 216 -6.83 6.99 -10.36
N ASN A 217 -7.55 7.75 -11.19
CA ASN A 217 -7.93 9.11 -10.88
C ASN A 217 -8.81 9.20 -9.63
N LEU A 218 -9.85 8.36 -9.56
CA LEU A 218 -10.73 8.26 -8.41
C LEU A 218 -9.92 7.96 -7.13
N LEU A 219 -9.05 6.96 -7.18
CA LEU A 219 -8.21 6.58 -6.04
C LEU A 219 -7.25 7.69 -5.64
N GLY A 220 -6.64 8.39 -6.60
CA GLY A 220 -5.75 9.52 -6.35
C GLY A 220 -6.44 10.65 -5.58
N VAL A 221 -7.70 10.95 -5.91
CA VAL A 221 -8.52 11.96 -5.22
C VAL A 221 -8.84 11.57 -3.78
N PHE A 222 -9.04 10.27 -3.52
CA PHE A 222 -9.40 9.77 -2.20
C PHE A 222 -8.22 9.27 -1.37
N LEU A 223 -7.00 9.27 -1.89
CA LEU A 223 -5.87 8.60 -1.28
C LEU A 223 -5.51 9.17 0.11
N VAL A 224 -5.62 10.49 0.27
CA VAL A 224 -5.34 11.16 1.55
C VAL A 224 -6.42 10.82 2.59
N GLN A 225 -7.69 10.85 2.19
CA GLN A 225 -8.82 10.47 3.04
C GLN A 225 -8.75 8.99 3.41
N LEU A 226 -8.38 8.15 2.43
CA LEU A 226 -8.17 6.73 2.64
C LEU A 226 -7.07 6.52 3.66
N SER A 227 -5.93 7.22 3.57
CA SER A 227 -4.85 7.11 4.55
C SER A 227 -5.25 7.61 5.94
N GLY A 228 -6.00 8.71 6.02
CA GLY A 228 -6.46 9.29 7.28
C GLY A 228 -7.63 8.57 7.96
N HIS A 229 -8.22 7.54 7.34
CA HIS A 229 -9.33 6.80 7.93
C HIS A 229 -8.86 5.88 9.07
N ASP A 230 -9.49 5.91 10.24
CA ASP A 230 -8.98 5.17 11.42
C ASP A 230 -9.44 3.72 11.52
N GLU A 231 -10.16 3.21 10.52
CA GLU A 231 -10.62 1.82 10.48
C GLU A 231 -10.00 1.01 9.34
N ALA A 232 -10.01 -0.30 9.52
CA ALA A 232 -9.74 -1.24 8.44
C ALA A 232 -10.87 -1.17 7.40
N LEU A 233 -10.52 -1.31 6.12
CA LEU A 233 -11.45 -1.22 5.01
C LEU A 233 -11.27 -2.41 4.07
N ASP A 234 -12.37 -2.89 3.51
CA ASP A 234 -12.40 -3.86 2.43
C ASP A 234 -13.41 -3.39 1.38
N LEU A 235 -12.88 -2.74 0.35
CA LEU A 235 -13.66 -2.07 -0.69
C LEU A 235 -13.46 -2.77 -2.03
N GLU A 236 -14.50 -2.75 -2.85
CA GLU A 236 -14.50 -3.30 -4.19
C GLU A 236 -15.13 -2.27 -5.13
N LEU A 237 -14.36 -1.86 -6.15
CA LEU A 237 -14.84 -0.92 -7.15
C LEU A 237 -15.79 -1.63 -8.10
N SER A 238 -16.92 -0.98 -8.38
CA SER A 238 -17.88 -1.44 -9.38
C SER A 238 -17.87 -0.52 -10.61
N ASN A 239 -18.37 -1.02 -11.73
CA ASN A 239 -18.40 -0.25 -12.98
C ASN A 239 -19.26 1.03 -12.85
N GLU A 240 -20.30 1.00 -12.03
CA GLU A 240 -21.20 2.14 -11.78
C GLU A 240 -20.45 3.33 -11.14
N MET A 241 -19.37 3.07 -10.40
CA MET A 241 -18.55 4.10 -9.75
C MET A 241 -17.65 4.84 -10.73
N LEU A 242 -17.49 4.34 -11.97
CA LEU A 242 -16.66 4.94 -13.02
C LEU A 242 -17.48 5.62 -14.13
N GLN A 243 -18.81 5.72 -13.98
CA GLN A 243 -19.70 6.34 -14.97
C GLN A 243 -19.60 7.86 -14.96
#